data_AF-V4JNX4-F1
#
_entry.id   AF-V4JNX4-F1
#
_cell.length_a   1.000
_cell.length_b   1.000
_cell.length_c   1.000
_cell.angle_alpha   90.00
_cell.angle_beta   90.00
_cell.angle_gamma   90.00
#
_symmetry.space_group_name_H-M   'P 1'
#
loop_
_entity.id
_entity.type
_entity.pdbx_description
1 polymer ?
#
loop_
_entity_poly.entity_id
_entity_poly.type
_entity_poly.pdbx_seq_one_letter_code
_entity_poly.pdbx_strand_id
1 'polypeptide(L)'
;MLITFKTPVHADITMFGDVAKTLIQMMGHSGSVPGAILAADVPQALAKLKAAIARNPDMPLNPSRNDDDQDRSQSVSLSHRALPLIELLEAAAREQKNLMWDS
;
A
#
# COMPACT_ATOMS: atom_id res chain seq x y z
N MET A 1 2.59 -8.72 11.82
CA MET A 1 1.98 -7.53 12.46
C MET A 1 1.04 -6.87 11.49
N LEU A 2 0.01 -6.17 11.97
CA LEU A 2 -0.88 -5.36 11.13
C LEU A 2 -0.34 -3.94 11.05
N ILE A 3 -0.68 -3.24 9.97
CA ILE A 3 -0.41 -1.81 9.79
C ILE A 3 -1.72 -1.14 9.37
N THR A 4 -2.05 -0.01 10.00
CA THR A 4 -3.25 0.76 9.70
C THR A 4 -2.87 2.11 9.10
N PHE A 5 -3.39 2.40 7.91
CA PHE A 5 -3.29 3.69 7.24
C PHE A 5 -4.48 4.55 7.64
N LYS A 6 -4.20 5.80 8.01
CA LYS A 6 -5.19 6.75 8.52
C LYS A 6 -5.09 8.08 7.78
N THR A 7 -6.24 8.67 7.50
CA THR A 7 -6.39 10.03 6.98
C THR A 7 -7.75 10.57 7.41
N PRO A 8 -7.91 11.86 7.74
CA PRO A 8 -9.19 12.40 8.22
C PRO A 8 -10.32 12.41 7.18
N VAL A 9 -10.04 12.05 5.93
CA VAL A 9 -10.96 12.16 4.78
C VAL A 9 -11.34 10.82 4.17
N HIS A 10 -10.96 9.71 4.80
CA HIS A 10 -11.25 8.36 4.33
C HIS A 10 -11.31 7.38 5.50
N ALA A 11 -11.97 6.24 5.31
CA ALA A 11 -11.93 5.15 6.27
C ALA A 11 -10.51 4.60 6.46
N ASP A 12 -10.19 4.20 7.68
CA ASP A 12 -8.93 3.56 8.02
C ASP A 12 -8.77 2.24 7.27
N ILE A 13 -7.57 2.00 6.74
CA ILE A 13 -7.25 0.78 5.99
C ILE A 13 -6.20 -0.01 6.75
N THR A 14 -6.57 -1.20 7.23
CA THR A 14 -5.65 -2.12 7.90
C THR A 14 -5.25 -3.27 6.97
N MET A 15 -3.95 -3.58 6.93
CA MET A 15 -3.42 -4.69 6.13
C MET A 15 -2.23 -5.37 6.80
N PHE A 16 -1.84 -6.53 6.29
CA PHE A 16 -0.68 -7.27 6.78
C PHE A 16 0.60 -6.44 6.60
N GLY A 17 1.47 -6.46 7.60
CA GLY A 17 2.63 -5.57 7.66
C GLY A 17 3.63 -5.80 6.54
N ASP A 18 3.79 -7.04 6.08
CA ASP A 18 4.58 -7.40 4.89
C ASP A 18 4.01 -6.74 3.61
N VAL A 19 2.70 -6.87 3.37
CA VAL A 19 2.00 -6.18 2.28
C VAL A 19 2.15 -4.66 2.40
N ALA A 20 1.82 -4.08 3.55
CA ALA A 20 1.91 -2.64 3.78
C ALA A 20 3.32 -2.10 3.55
N LYS A 21 4.36 -2.76 4.09
CA LYS A 21 5.75 -2.35 3.88
C LYS A 21 6.14 -2.38 2.41
N THR A 22 5.65 -3.36 1.65
CA THR A 22 5.91 -3.43 0.21
C THR A 22 5.26 -2.25 -0.51
N LEU A 23 4.00 -1.93 -0.20
CA LEU A 23 3.32 -0.76 -0.76
C LEU A 23 3.98 0.57 -0.36
N ILE A 24 4.45 0.69 0.89
CA ILE A 24 5.19 1.87 1.37
C ILE A 24 6.50 2.05 0.60
N GLN A 25 7.23 0.96 0.32
CA GLN A 25 8.42 1.00 -0.54
C GLN A 25 8.09 1.41 -1.96
N MET A 26 6.98 0.93 -2.53
CA MET A 26 6.51 1.33 -3.86
C MET A 26 6.08 2.80 -3.94
N MET A 27 5.59 3.38 -2.84
CA MET A 27 5.36 4.84 -2.73
C MET A 27 6.66 5.65 -2.72
N GLY A 28 7.83 5.01 -2.61
CA GLY A 28 9.14 5.66 -2.53
C GLY A 28 9.56 6.02 -1.11
N HIS A 29 9.02 5.35 -0.10
CA HIS A 29 9.40 5.52 1.31
C HIS A 29 10.13 4.29 1.84
N SER A 30 10.87 4.43 2.94
CA SER A 30 11.77 3.38 3.46
C SER A 30 11.08 2.14 4.04
N GLY A 31 9.75 2.06 4.05
CA GLY A 31 9.00 0.97 4.71
C GLY A 31 9.00 1.04 6.24
N SER A 32 9.45 2.17 6.81
CA SER A 32 9.47 2.41 8.26
C SER A 32 8.05 2.52 8.82
N VAL A 33 7.87 2.00 10.03
CA VAL A 33 6.59 2.02 10.76
C VAL A 33 6.90 2.39 12.22
N PRO A 34 6.25 3.42 12.80
CA PRO A 34 5.25 4.30 12.19
C PRO A 34 5.86 5.26 11.15
N GLY A 35 5.01 5.91 10.36
CA GLY A 35 5.41 6.90 9.37
C GLY A 35 4.25 7.77 8.88
N ALA A 36 4.56 8.79 8.09
CA ALA A 36 3.58 9.71 7.53
C ALA A 36 4.05 10.30 6.18
N ILE A 37 3.08 10.75 5.38
CA ILE A 37 3.27 11.53 4.16
C ILE A 37 2.48 12.84 4.34
N LEU A 38 3.15 13.97 4.12
CA LEU A 38 2.50 15.28 4.16
C LEU A 38 1.57 15.44 2.96
N ALA A 39 0.49 16.21 3.13
CA ALA A 39 -0.49 16.48 2.09
C ALA A 39 0.11 16.90 0.74
N ALA A 40 1.19 17.69 0.76
CA ALA A 40 1.89 18.13 -0.44
C ALA A 40 2.58 16.99 -1.21
N ASP A 41 2.99 15.93 -0.52
CA ASP A 41 3.73 14.80 -1.07
C ASP A 41 2.82 13.61 -1.43
N VAL A 42 1.57 13.59 -0.93
CA VAL A 42 0.57 12.54 -1.23
C VAL A 42 0.36 12.32 -2.73
N PRO A 43 0.20 13.37 -3.58
CA PRO A 43 0.04 13.17 -5.02
C PRO A 43 1.25 12.48 -5.66
N GLN A 44 2.47 12.78 -5.18
CA GLN A 44 3.69 12.16 -5.69
C GLN A 44 3.76 10.67 -5.28
N ALA A 45 3.44 10.36 -4.02
CA ALA A 45 3.40 8.99 -3.51
C ALA A 45 2.37 8.14 -4.27
N LEU A 46 1.18 8.70 -4.54
CA LEU A 46 0.13 8.07 -5.34
C LEU A 46 0.62 7.74 -6.76
N ALA A 47 1.27 8.70 -7.43
CA ALA A 47 1.78 8.49 -8.78
C ALA A 47 2.85 7.39 -8.83
N LYS A 48 3.77 7.36 -7.84
CA LYS A 48 4.79 6.31 -7.71
C LYS A 48 4.15 4.94 -7.48
N LEU A 49 3.15 4.85 -6.60
CA LEU A 49 2.44 3.60 -6.33
C LEU A 49 1.73 3.07 -7.58
N LYS A 50 0.96 3.91 -8.28
CA LYS A 50 0.28 3.53 -9.53
C LYS A 50 1.28 3.06 -10.59
N ALA A 51 2.41 3.76 -10.75
CA ALA A 51 3.47 3.37 -11.68
C ALA A 51 4.14 2.04 -11.30
N ALA A 52 4.40 1.80 -10.01
CA ALA A 52 4.99 0.56 -9.53
C ALA A 52 4.08 -0.64 -9.77
N ILE A 53 2.77 -0.48 -9.54
CA ILE A 53 1.77 -1.53 -9.79
C ILE A 53 1.62 -1.80 -11.28
N ALA A 54 1.56 -0.75 -12.11
CA ALA A 54 1.46 -0.92 -13.57
C ALA A 54 2.66 -1.66 -14.17
N ARG A 55 3.85 -1.53 -13.57
CA ARG A 55 5.07 -2.25 -13.99
C ARG A 55 5.08 -3.71 -13.55
N ASN A 56 4.42 -4.04 -12.44
CA ASN A 56 4.45 -5.37 -11.84
C ASN A 56 3.06 -5.82 -11.34
N PRO A 57 2.04 -5.92 -12.21
CA PRO A 57 0.65 -6.16 -11.79
C PRO A 57 0.42 -7.53 -11.12
N ASP A 58 1.24 -8.53 -11.49
CA ASP A 58 1.18 -9.91 -11.03
C ASP A 58 2.24 -10.26 -9.97
N MET A 59 2.91 -9.27 -9.38
CA MET A 59 3.90 -9.55 -8.35
C MET A 59 3.23 -10.22 -7.13
N PRO A 60 3.67 -11.42 -6.74
CA PRO A 60 3.18 -12.05 -5.53
C PRO A 60 3.73 -11.26 -4.33
N LEU A 61 2.83 -10.70 -3.52
CA LEU A 61 3.17 -9.94 -2.31
C LEU A 61 3.63 -10.81 -1.12
N ASN A 62 3.90 -12.10 -1.34
CA ASN A 62 4.26 -13.03 -0.28
C ASN A 62 5.71 -13.53 -0.45
N PRO A 63 6.67 -13.03 0.34
CA PRO A 63 8.05 -13.50 0.28
C PRO A 63 8.30 -14.84 0.99
N SER A 64 7.28 -15.49 1.58
CA SER A 64 7.49 -16.64 2.48
C SER A 64 6.72 -17.93 2.19
N ARG A 65 6.14 -18.12 0.99
CA ARG A 65 5.63 -19.46 0.62
C ARG A 65 6.63 -20.13 -0.32
N ASN A 66 7.41 -21.04 0.26
CA ASN A 66 8.21 -22.02 -0.46
C ASN A 66 7.33 -22.73 -1.51
N ASP A 67 7.88 -22.91 -2.70
CA ASP A 67 7.23 -23.35 -3.94
C ASP A 67 6.89 -24.86 -3.92
N ASP A 68 6.09 -25.32 -2.96
CA ASP A 68 5.59 -26.70 -2.94
C ASP A 68 4.16 -26.72 -2.38
N ASP A 69 3.19 -26.38 -3.24
CA ASP A 69 1.88 -27.03 -3.26
C ASP A 69 1.03 -26.50 -4.41
N GLN A 70 0.21 -27.36 -4.99
CA GLN A 70 -0.62 -27.16 -6.18
C GLN A 70 -1.82 -26.20 -5.97
N ASP A 71 -1.62 -25.08 -5.26
CA ASP A 71 -2.67 -24.12 -4.93
C ASP A 71 -2.27 -22.69 -5.36
N ARG A 72 -2.11 -22.51 -6.68
CA ARG A 72 -1.86 -21.20 -7.33
C ARG A 72 -3.13 -20.34 -7.47
N SER A 73 -4.24 -20.73 -6.84
CA SER A 73 -5.58 -20.22 -7.15
C SER A 73 -6.10 -19.08 -6.27
N GLN A 74 -5.43 -18.69 -5.17
CA GLN A 74 -5.96 -17.68 -4.25
C GLN A 74 -4.96 -16.63 -3.74
N SER A 75 -3.77 -16.51 -4.36
CA SER A 75 -2.92 -15.35 -4.10
C SER A 75 -3.56 -14.10 -4.72
N VAL A 76 -4.38 -13.38 -3.94
CA VAL A 76 -4.96 -12.09 -4.36
C VAL A 76 -3.82 -11.19 -4.84
N SER A 77 -3.84 -10.83 -6.12
CA SER A 77 -2.78 -10.08 -6.80
C SER A 77 -2.51 -8.74 -6.13
N LEU A 78 -1.27 -8.24 -6.26
CA LEU A 78 -0.84 -6.92 -5.78
C LEU A 78 -1.84 -5.82 -6.11
N SER A 79 -2.29 -5.81 -7.37
CA SER A 79 -3.25 -4.84 -7.89
C SER A 79 -4.53 -4.77 -7.04
N HIS A 80 -5.13 -5.91 -6.71
CA HIS A 80 -6.36 -5.98 -5.91
C HIS A 80 -6.14 -5.53 -4.45
N ARG A 81 -4.98 -5.84 -3.86
CA ARG A 81 -4.66 -5.45 -2.47
C ARG A 81 -4.30 -3.98 -2.33
N ALA A 82 -3.78 -3.36 -3.39
CA ALA A 82 -3.37 -1.97 -3.38
C ALA A 82 -4.54 -1.00 -3.60
N LEU A 83 -5.64 -1.42 -4.24
CA LEU A 83 -6.83 -0.59 -4.48
C LEU A 83 -7.30 0.21 -3.26
N PRO A 84 -7.52 -0.38 -2.07
CA PRO A 84 -7.97 0.40 -0.91
C PRO A 84 -6.99 1.49 -0.49
N LEU A 85 -5.68 1.27 -0.64
CA LEU A 85 -4.66 2.29 -0.35
C LEU A 85 -4.63 3.37 -1.42
N ILE A 86 -4.85 3.02 -2.69
CA ILE A 86 -4.95 3.95 -3.81
C ILE A 86 -6.13 4.90 -3.61
N GLU A 87 -7.32 4.36 -3.33
CA GLU A 87 -8.54 5.15 -3.06
C GLU A 87 -8.33 6.13 -1.90
N LEU A 88 -7.68 5.66 -0.84
CA LEU A 88 -7.35 6.48 0.32
C LEU A 88 -6.37 7.61 -0.03
N LEU A 89 -5.31 7.31 -0.80
CA LEU A 89 -4.36 8.32 -1.29
C LEU A 89 -5.02 9.32 -2.25
N GLU A 90 -5.98 8.89 -3.06
CA GLU A 90 -6.75 9.76 -3.96
C GLU A 90 -7.63 10.72 -3.16
N ALA A 91 -8.33 10.23 -2.13
CA ALA A 91 -9.10 11.08 -1.22
C ALA A 91 -8.20 12.07 -0.47
N ALA A 92 -7.07 11.61 0.05
CA ALA A 92 -6.09 12.45 0.74
C ALA A 92 -5.46 13.50 -0.19
N ALA A 93 -5.16 13.17 -1.44
CA ALA A 93 -4.65 14.12 -2.44
C ALA A 93 -5.71 15.18 -2.78
N ARG A 94 -6.96 14.76 -2.99
CA ARG A 94 -8.09 15.65 -3.34
C ARG A 94 -8.37 16.67 -2.25
N GLU A 95 -8.32 16.25 -0.99
CA GLU A 95 -8.63 17.12 0.16
C GLU A 95 -7.39 17.69 0.86
N GLN A 96 -6.21 17.49 0.25
CA GLN A 96 -4.92 17.95 0.76
C GLN A 96 -4.70 17.59 2.24
N LYS A 97 -4.84 16.30 2.56
CA LYS A 97 -4.65 15.77 3.91
C LYS A 97 -3.44 14.86 4.00
N ASN A 98 -2.87 14.82 5.20
CA ASN A 98 -1.75 13.94 5.50
C ASN A 98 -2.21 12.50 5.55
N LEU A 99 -1.32 11.60 5.12
CA LEU A 99 -1.44 10.17 5.33
C LEU A 99 -0.55 9.78 6.51
N MET A 100 -1.06 8.97 7.44
CA MET A 100 -0.27 8.40 8.53
C MET A 100 -0.43 6.88 8.55
N TRP A 101 0.57 6.17 9.07
CA TRP A 101 0.46 4.74 9.33
C TRP A 101 1.20 4.31 10.59
N ASP A 102 0.60 3.35 11.30
CA ASP A 102 1.09 2.77 12.55
C ASP A 102 0.73 1.28 12.65
N SER A 103 1.36 0.57 13.60
CA SER A 103 1.15 -0.87 13.86
C SER A 103 0.19 -1.12 15.01
#